data_AF-A0A968SG81-F1
#
_entry.id   AF-A0A968SG81-F1
#
_cell.length_a   1.000
_cell.length_b   1.000
_cell.length_c   1.000
_cell.angle_alpha   90.00
_cell.angle_beta   90.00
_cell.angle_gamma   90.00
#
_symmetry.space_group_name_H-M   'P 1'
#
loop_
_entity.id
_entity.type
_entity.pdbx_description
1 polymer ?
#
loop_
_entity_poly.entity_id
_entity_poly.type
_entity_poly.pdbx_seq_one_letter_code
_entity_poly.pdbx_strand_id
1 'polypeptide(L)' 'MVVAAKFDHGDDYLVEMIELNKNLHPYFVATQSHPEFLSRPNKPHPLFCGLIKACGVVYSQSDLLVQHLYFSFCQKN' A
#
# COMPACT_ATOMS: atom_id res chain seq x y z
N MET A 1 1.04 -6.18 16.49
CA MET A 1 0.68 -6.48 15.09
C MET A 1 -0.73 -7.04 15.09
N VAL A 2 -1.62 -6.52 14.26
CA VAL A 2 -3.03 -6.92 14.20
C VAL A 2 -3.34 -7.38 12.78
N VAL A 3 -4.12 -8.45 12.64
CA VAL A 3 -4.63 -8.90 11.35
C VAL A 3 -5.77 -7.98 10.93
N ALA A 4 -5.59 -7.29 9.81
CA ALA A 4 -6.55 -6.32 9.27
C ALA A 4 -7.53 -6.98 8.29
N ALA A 5 -7.07 -7.96 7.51
CA ALA A 5 -7.92 -8.69 6.56
C ALA A 5 -7.54 -10.17 6.50
N LYS A 6 -8.57 -11.00 6.32
CA LYS A 6 -8.43 -12.44 6.06
C LYS A 6 -9.27 -12.80 4.83
N PHE A 7 -8.77 -13.72 4.02
CA PHE A 7 -9.52 -14.31 2.92
C PHE A 7 -9.92 -15.75 3.26
N ASP A 8 -11.11 -16.13 2.82
CA ASP A 8 -11.62 -17.49 3.01
C ASP A 8 -10.97 -18.44 2.00
N HIS A 9 -10.26 -19.44 2.49
CA HIS A 9 -9.54 -20.43 1.68
C HIS A 9 -9.99 -21.84 2.02
N GLY A 10 -11.27 -22.12 1.75
CA GLY A 10 -11.87 -23.42 2.01
C GLY A 10 -12.06 -23.64 3.51
N ASP A 11 -11.31 -24.57 4.10
CA ASP A 11 -11.42 -24.91 5.52
C ASP A 11 -10.63 -23.96 6.45
N ASP A 12 -9.80 -23.07 5.87
CA ASP A 12 -8.91 -22.16 6.60
C ASP A 12 -9.03 -20.71 6.13
N TYR A 13 -8.52 -19.79 6.97
CA TYR A 13 -8.40 -18.37 6.63
C TYR A 13 -6.94 -17.97 6.42
N LEU A 14 -6.66 -17.36 5.28
CA LEU A 14 -5.35 -16.78 4.99
C LEU A 14 -5.31 -15.32 5.43
N VAL A 15 -4.21 -14.90 6.06
CA VAL A 15 -3.98 -13.51 6.45
C VAL A 15 -3.48 -12.74 5.25
N GLU A 16 -4.28 -11.79 4.78
CA GLU A 16 -3.97 -10.99 3.59
C GLU A 16 -3.31 -9.67 3.93
N MET A 17 -3.66 -9.10 5.08
CA MET A 17 -3.22 -7.76 5.45
C MET A 17 -3.02 -7.65 6.96
N ILE A 18 -1.94 -6.99 7.35
CA ILE A 18 -1.60 -6.71 8.74
C ILE A 18 -1.30 -5.22 8.91
N GLU A 19 -1.60 -4.72 10.11
CA GLU A 19 -1.26 -3.37 10.51
C GLU A 19 -0.70 -3.32 11.94
N LEU A 20 -0.01 -2.23 12.28
CA LEU A 20 0.31 -1.89 13.66
C LEU A 20 -0.58 -0.75 14.14
N ASN A 21 -0.76 -0.69 15.46
CA ASN A 21 -1.44 0.43 16.08
C ASN A 21 -0.70 1.73 15.73
N LYS A 22 -1.45 2.77 15.37
CA LYS A 22 -0.92 4.09 15.01
C LYS A 22 -0.05 4.73 16.10
N ASN A 23 -0.32 4.40 17.37
CA ASN A 23 0.48 4.86 18.51
C ASN A 23 1.88 4.22 18.55
N LEU A 24 2.05 3.02 17.98
CA LEU A 24 3.34 2.32 17.89
C LEU A 24 4.10 2.73 16.63
N HIS A 25 3.41 2.85 15.50
CA HIS A 25 4.01 3.28 14.24
C HIS A 25 2.99 4.08 13.42
N PRO A 26 3.34 5.30 12.94
CA PRO A 26 2.37 6.20 12.30
C PRO A 26 1.77 5.63 11.01
N TYR A 27 2.53 4.79 10.30
CA TYR A 27 2.01 4.05 9.14
C TYR A 27 2.74 2.72 8.97
N PHE A 28 2.13 1.64 9.41
CA PHE A 28 2.63 0.29 9.19
C PHE A 28 1.52 -0.56 8.63
N VAL A 29 1.64 -0.89 7.35
CA VAL A 29 0.68 -1.69 6.63
C VAL A 29 1.46 -2.63 5.73
N ALA A 30 1.19 -3.93 5.83
CA ALA A 30 1.74 -4.93 4.93
C ALA A 30 0.61 -5.77 4.34
N THR A 31 0.74 -6.10 3.07
CA THR A 31 -0.25 -6.86 2.29
C THR A 31 0.46 -8.00 1.56
N GLN A 32 -0.18 -9.15 1.49
CA GLN A 32 0.30 -10.30 0.70
C GLN A 32 0.03 -10.08 -0.80
N SER A 33 -1.08 -9.40 -1.12
CA SER A 33 -1.43 -9.04 -2.49
C SER A 33 -0.44 -8.05 -3.13
N HIS A 34 -0.52 -7.94 -4.47
CA HIS A 34 0.31 -7.07 -5.30
C HIS A 34 -0.46 -5.80 -5.75
N PRO A 35 -0.65 -4.79 -4.86
CA PRO A 35 -1.39 -3.56 -5.17
C PRO A 35 -0.70 -2.70 -6.26
N GLU A 36 0.57 -2.97 -6.56
CA GLU A 36 1.32 -2.35 -7.64
C GLU A 36 0.64 -2.56 -9.00
N PHE A 37 0.02 -3.71 -9.27
CA PHE A 37 -0.63 -3.98 -10.55
C PHE A 37 -1.98 -3.27 -10.73
N LEU A 38 -2.58 -2.81 -9.63
CA LEU A 38 -3.88 -2.12 -9.64
C LEU A 38 -3.77 -0.60 -9.66
N SER A 39 -2.62 -0.08 -9.27
CA SER A 39 -2.36 1.36 -9.29
C SER A 39 -2.20 1.85 -10.74
N ARG A 40 -2.36 3.15 -10.99
CA ARG A 40 -2.16 3.78 -12.29
C ARG A 40 -1.55 5.16 -12.10
N PRO A 41 -0.83 5.72 -13.10
CA PRO A 41 -0.24 7.07 -12.99
C PRO A 41 -1.23 8.17 -12.60
N ASN A 42 -2.48 8.08 -13.07
CA ASN A 42 -3.56 9.04 -12.77
C ASN A 42 -4.45 8.57 -11.60
N LYS A 43 -4.23 7.38 -11.06
CA LYS A 43 -5.00 6.79 -9.97
C LYS A 43 -4.07 5.92 -9.09
N PRO A 44 -3.21 6.54 -8.28
CA PRO A 44 -2.31 5.80 -7.40
C PRO A 44 -3.10 5.01 -6.36
N HIS A 45 -2.68 3.76 -6.08
CA HIS A 45 -3.36 2.92 -5.12
C HIS A 45 -3.27 3.51 -3.69
N PRO A 46 -4.33 3.45 -2.87
CA PRO A 46 -4.39 4.08 -1.54
C PRO A 46 -3.24 3.70 -0.60
N LEU A 47 -2.70 2.49 -0.69
CA LEU A 47 -1.57 2.04 0.13
C LEU A 47 -0.29 2.84 -0.14
N PHE A 48 0.03 3.09 -1.41
CA PHE A 48 1.19 3.93 -1.75
C PHE A 48 0.96 5.38 -1.37
N CYS A 49 -0.27 5.88 -1.57
CA CYS A 49 -0.66 7.22 -1.12
C CYS A 49 -0.47 7.39 0.39
N GLY A 50 -0.92 6.42 1.19
CA GLY A 50 -0.76 6.43 2.65
C GLY A 50 0.71 6.41 3.06
N LEU A 51 1.54 5.59 2.40
CA LEU A 51 2.97 5.49 2.67
C LEU A 51 3.68 6.83 2.43
N ILE A 52 3.46 7.48 1.28
CA ILE A 52 4.10 8.75 0.96
C ILE A 52 3.64 9.87 1.91
N LYS A 53 2.34 9.91 2.25
CA LYS A 53 1.82 10.86 3.25
C LYS A 53 2.49 10.67 4.61
N ALA A 54 2.73 9.42 5.01
CA ALA A 54 3.38 9.11 6.28
C ALA A 54 4.86 9.52 6.31
N CYS A 55 5.53 9.57 5.16
CA CYS A 55 6.87 10.15 5.05
C CYS A 55 6.90 11.68 5.20
N GLY A 56 5.75 12.35 5.41
CA GLY A 56 5.67 13.80 5.57
C GLY A 56 5.77 14.57 4.25
N VAL A 57 5.71 13.88 3.11
CA VAL A 57 5.74 14.51 1.79
C VAL A 57 4.32 14.93 1.42
N VAL A 58 4.11 16.24 1.30
CA VAL A 58 2.89 16.79 0.71
C VAL A 58 3.03 16.65 -0.81
N TYR A 59 2.21 15.82 -1.43
CA TYR A 59 2.16 15.66 -2.88
C TYR A 59 0.77 16.02 -3.41
N SER A 60 0.75 16.65 -4.58
CA SER A 60 -0.44 16.83 -5.42
C SER A 60 -0.60 15.62 -6.32
N GLN A 61 -1.84 15.28 -6.66
CA GLN A 61 -2.17 14.17 -7.57
C GLN A 61 -1.56 14.35 -8.98
N SER A 62 -1.15 15.57 -9.32
CA SER A 62 -0.45 15.95 -10.55
C SER A 62 1.08 15.80 -10.50
N ASP A 63 1.66 15.40 -9.37
CA ASP A 63 3.11 15.41 -9.20
C ASP A 63 3.77 14.24 -9.95
N LEU A 64 4.59 14.59 -10.95
CA LEU A 64 5.37 13.67 -11.77
C LEU A 64 6.27 12.73 -10.95
N LEU A 65 6.67 13.13 -9.73
CA LEU A 65 7.45 12.30 -8.81
C LEU A 65 6.67 11.08 -8.31
N VAL A 66 5.36 11.21 -8.10
CA VAL A 66 4.49 10.08 -7.75
C VAL A 66 4.41 9.11 -8.92
N GLN A 67 4.37 9.60 -10.16
CA GLN A 67 4.38 8.77 -11.37
C GLN A 67 5.73 8.07 -11.61
N HIS A 68 6.86 8.72 -11.29
CA HIS A 68 8.18 8.10 -11.42
C HIS A 68 8.45 7.01 -10.38
N LEU A 69 8.08 7.24 -9.10
CA LEU A 69 8.10 6.19 -8.08
C LEU A 69 7.19 5.02 -8.48
N TYR A 70 6.06 5.33 -9.10
CA TYR A 70 5.13 4.34 -9.60
C TYR A 70 5.73 3.45 -10.70
N PHE A 71 6.50 4.02 -11.64
CA PHE A 71 7.24 3.25 -12.64
C PHE A 71 8.26 2.30 -12.02
N SER A 72 8.92 2.71 -10.93
CA SER A 72 9.92 1.87 -10.25
C SER A 72 9.32 0.66 -9.51
N PHE A 73 8.13 0.81 -8.92
CA PHE A 73 7.41 -0.31 -8.30
C PHE A 73 6.75 -1.25 -9.32
N CYS A 74 6.32 -0.73 -10.48
CA CYS A 74 5.61 -1.51 -11.49
C CYS A 74 6.53 -2.32 -12.43
N GLN A 75 7.82 -1.99 -12.56
CA GLN A 75 8.77 -2.62 -13.50
C GLN A 75 9.59 -3.81 -12.94
N LYS A 76 9.26 -4.36 -11.76
CA LYS A 76 9.99 -5.51 -11.20
C LYS A 76 9.39 -6.88 -11.57
N ASN A 77 8.83 -7.01 -12.77
CA ASN A 77 8.48 -8.29 -13.39
C ASN A 77 9.12 -8.39 -14.77
#